data_AF-A0A925XER1-F1
#
_entry.id   AF-A0A925XER1-F1
#
_cell.length_a   1.000
_cell.length_b   1.000
_cell.length_c   1.000
_cell.angle_alpha   90.00
_cell.angle_beta   90.00
_cell.angle_gamma   90.00
#
_symmetry.space_group_name_H-M   'P 1'
#
loop_
_entity.id
_entity.type
_entity.pdbx_description
1 polymer ?
#
loop_
_entity_poly.entity_id
_entity_poly.type
_entity_poly.pdbx_seq_one_letter_code
_entity_poly.pdbx_strand_id
1 'polypeptide(L)'
;MLDWLKRGWTKFVDPEREKRLDEAVSRVHGELKRQLKEFKFSVIADKYDIEEDDRPVVAERVYQRCVERAWSDDELSDKEAKSLSWIATCLEIPAASKQRLHEDVASSVLGRVFDRAMVDGTIDSSEAAQLASIAKFCGQTVPQMMKHFFSREGEMFLRSAFAQMTHDGRIDQAEWQAFCGTVNNLGVDWSQLKQMIDTPARQFVEHVLADVKSDGSVSKEEEDWVVWLLDHCVADELFSDYVRAELQATKRLDEISKGRLPSLPSPRDVELRAGEIVHFVGRANYALTKQLASGPRTDEFTGVVVVTDNRMMFVSGEKSFQVSHRKIMGHRSSRPSRITILSEGRGAGEYTFGGQDNLAVPIWKAAIGRANQTIVEDRADPTSRHITREVRQRVWQKYGGRCAECSADQYLEFDHIVPVAKGGSNGDNNVQLLCRKCNLTKSDNI
;
A
#
# COMPACT_ATOMS: atom_id res chain seq x y z
N MET A 1 -42.18 -32.42 43.85
CA MET A 1 -40.88 -31.74 43.60
C MET A 1 -40.68 -31.40 42.11
N LEU A 2 -41.12 -32.26 41.17
CA LEU A 2 -41.06 -32.01 39.71
C LEU A 2 -42.11 -31.01 39.16
N ASP A 3 -43.19 -30.72 39.90
CA ASP A 3 -44.26 -29.82 39.44
C ASP A 3 -43.93 -28.32 39.62
N TRP A 4 -43.07 -28.00 40.60
CA TRP A 4 -42.52 -26.65 40.81
C TRP A 4 -41.46 -26.29 39.75
N LEU A 5 -40.61 -27.25 39.38
CA LEU A 5 -39.63 -27.10 38.31
C LEU A 5 -40.29 -26.89 36.94
N LYS A 6 -41.39 -27.60 36.63
CA LYS A 6 -42.13 -27.39 35.37
C LYS A 6 -42.75 -26.00 35.26
N ARG A 7 -43.31 -25.45 36.34
CA ARG A 7 -43.87 -24.07 36.34
C ARG A 7 -42.79 -22.98 36.29
N GLY A 8 -41.60 -23.26 36.83
CA GLY A 8 -40.44 -22.34 36.79
C GLY A 8 -39.66 -22.35 35.48
N TRP A 9 -39.62 -23.49 34.77
CA TRP A 9 -38.87 -23.63 33.51
C TRP A 9 -39.64 -23.18 32.26
N THR A 10 -40.97 -23.35 32.21
CA THR A 10 -41.78 -22.86 31.08
C THR A 10 -41.80 -21.33 30.97
N LYS A 11 -41.46 -20.61 32.05
CA LYS A 11 -41.25 -19.15 32.01
C LYS A 11 -39.96 -18.72 31.31
N PHE A 12 -38.95 -19.59 31.19
CA PHE A 12 -37.62 -19.18 30.74
C PHE A 12 -37.38 -19.35 29.23
N VAL A 13 -38.13 -20.23 28.57
CA VAL A 13 -38.10 -20.37 27.11
C VAL A 13 -39.52 -20.70 26.66
N ASP A 14 -40.35 -19.67 26.57
CA ASP A 14 -41.65 -19.77 25.91
C ASP A 14 -41.42 -19.69 24.39
N PRO A 15 -41.62 -20.79 23.64
CA PRO A 15 -41.31 -20.85 22.22
C PRO A 15 -42.26 -20.02 21.35
N GLU A 16 -43.39 -19.55 21.89
CA GLU A 16 -44.36 -18.71 21.19
C GLU A 16 -44.35 -17.25 21.67
N ARG A 17 -43.52 -16.89 22.65
CA ARG A 17 -43.45 -15.54 23.22
C ARG A 17 -43.22 -14.46 22.15
N GLU A 18 -42.30 -14.69 21.22
CA GLU A 18 -42.06 -13.74 20.12
C GLU A 18 -43.30 -13.51 19.25
N LYS A 19 -44.05 -14.58 18.92
CA LYS A 19 -45.29 -14.47 18.16
C LYS A 19 -46.36 -13.68 18.94
N ARG A 20 -46.48 -13.91 20.25
CA ARG A 20 -47.41 -13.15 21.11
C ARG A 20 -47.03 -11.68 21.20
N LEU A 21 -45.73 -11.38 21.35
CA LEU A 21 -45.20 -10.02 21.34
C LEU A 21 -45.55 -9.29 20.03
N ASP A 22 -45.32 -9.93 18.88
CA ASP A 22 -45.61 -9.31 17.58
C ASP A 22 -47.11 -9.05 17.33
N GLU A 23 -47.97 -9.96 17.79
CA GLU A 23 -49.43 -9.76 17.79
C GLU A 23 -49.83 -8.59 18.70
N ALA A 24 -49.28 -8.54 19.92
CA ALA A 24 -49.54 -7.48 20.88
C ALA A 24 -49.08 -6.11 20.36
N VAL A 25 -47.88 -6.02 19.80
CA VAL A 25 -47.34 -4.80 19.16
C VAL A 25 -48.27 -4.32 18.04
N SER A 26 -48.77 -5.23 17.20
CA SER A 26 -49.66 -4.88 16.09
C SER A 26 -51.02 -4.36 16.59
N ARG A 27 -51.58 -4.96 17.64
CA ARG A 27 -52.84 -4.52 18.27
C ARG A 27 -52.69 -3.15 18.93
N VAL A 28 -51.66 -2.96 19.76
CA VAL A 28 -51.39 -1.71 20.46
C VAL A 28 -51.14 -0.56 19.47
N HIS A 29 -50.32 -0.80 18.44
CA HIS A 29 -50.08 0.21 17.40
C HIS A 29 -51.36 0.57 16.63
N GLY A 30 -52.26 -0.39 16.41
CA GLY A 30 -53.58 -0.16 15.81
C GLY A 30 -54.47 0.73 16.67
N GLU A 31 -54.53 0.49 17.98
CA GLU A 31 -55.32 1.31 18.91
C GLU A 31 -54.73 2.71 19.09
N LEU A 32 -53.39 2.84 19.11
CA LEU A 32 -52.71 4.13 19.14
C LEU A 32 -53.17 5.03 17.98
N LYS A 33 -53.33 4.48 16.77
CA LYS A 33 -53.84 5.22 15.61
C LYS A 33 -55.30 5.60 15.72
N ARG A 34 -56.13 4.77 16.36
CA ARG A 34 -57.59 4.97 16.46
C ARG A 34 -57.96 5.96 17.57
N GLN A 35 -57.22 5.97 18.68
CA GLN A 35 -57.60 6.66 19.91
C GLN A 35 -56.55 7.68 20.38
N LEU A 36 -55.95 8.42 19.45
CA LEU A 36 -54.87 9.40 19.68
C LEU A 36 -55.08 10.41 20.82
N LYS A 37 -56.31 10.69 21.27
CA LYS A 37 -56.54 11.67 22.37
C LYS A 37 -56.81 11.01 23.73
N GLU A 38 -57.24 9.76 23.75
CA GLU A 38 -57.67 9.05 24.96
C GLU A 38 -56.80 7.83 25.27
N PHE A 39 -55.78 7.58 24.45
CA PHE A 39 -54.90 6.42 24.56
C PHE A 39 -54.18 6.38 25.92
N LYS A 40 -54.30 5.24 26.59
CA LYS A 40 -53.56 4.88 27.79
C LYS A 40 -53.03 3.47 27.64
N PHE A 41 -51.71 3.30 27.69
CA PHE A 41 -51.09 2.01 27.43
C PHE A 41 -51.54 0.92 28.41
N SER A 42 -51.64 1.25 29.70
CA SER A 42 -52.14 0.33 30.74
C SER A 42 -53.52 -0.25 30.43
N VAL A 43 -54.47 0.59 30.00
CA VAL A 43 -55.84 0.16 29.65
C VAL A 43 -55.85 -0.79 28.44
N ILE A 44 -55.01 -0.50 27.44
CA ILE A 44 -54.91 -1.34 26.24
C ILE A 44 -54.17 -2.65 26.54
N ALA A 45 -53.14 -2.61 27.39
CA ALA A 45 -52.43 -3.78 27.84
C ALA A 45 -53.35 -4.75 28.59
N ASP A 46 -54.21 -4.23 29.46
CA ASP A 46 -55.23 -5.03 30.16
C ASP A 46 -56.30 -5.57 29.21
N LYS A 47 -56.76 -4.76 28.23
CA LYS A 47 -57.75 -5.18 27.21
C LYS A 47 -57.28 -6.39 26.39
N TYR A 48 -55.98 -6.48 26.11
CA TYR A 48 -55.40 -7.54 25.29
C TYR A 48 -54.63 -8.60 26.09
N ASP A 49 -54.73 -8.57 27.43
CA ASP A 49 -54.10 -9.52 28.34
C ASP A 49 -52.58 -9.63 28.13
N ILE A 50 -51.91 -8.46 27.97
CA ILE A 50 -50.45 -8.40 27.83
C ILE A 50 -49.81 -8.63 29.20
N GLU A 51 -49.00 -9.68 29.32
CA GLU A 51 -48.25 -10.05 30.52
C GLU A 51 -47.40 -8.86 31.02
N GLU A 52 -47.35 -8.62 32.34
CA GLU A 52 -46.62 -7.48 32.91
C GLU A 52 -45.14 -7.45 32.50
N ASP A 53 -44.49 -8.62 32.44
CA ASP A 53 -43.09 -8.77 32.04
C ASP A 53 -42.86 -8.41 30.55
N ASP A 54 -43.90 -8.49 29.71
CA ASP A 54 -43.85 -8.21 28.26
C ASP A 54 -44.27 -6.77 27.91
N ARG A 55 -44.98 -6.08 28.81
CA ARG A 55 -45.46 -4.70 28.59
C ARG A 55 -44.33 -3.73 28.18
N PRO A 56 -43.16 -3.70 28.83
CA PRO A 56 -42.06 -2.81 28.41
C PRO A 56 -41.55 -3.12 27.00
N VAL A 57 -41.44 -4.41 26.65
CA VAL A 57 -40.96 -4.85 25.33
C VAL A 57 -41.95 -4.45 24.23
N VAL A 58 -43.25 -4.65 24.48
CA VAL A 58 -44.31 -4.23 23.55
C VAL A 58 -44.31 -2.71 23.39
N ALA A 59 -44.22 -1.96 24.47
CA ALA A 59 -44.16 -0.50 24.43
C ALA A 59 -42.95 -0.01 23.61
N GLU A 60 -41.76 -0.54 23.87
CA GLU A 60 -40.54 -0.21 23.11
C GLU A 60 -40.69 -0.53 21.61
N ARG A 61 -41.18 -1.72 21.25
CA ARG A 61 -41.36 -2.11 19.83
C ARG A 61 -42.41 -1.26 19.11
N VAL A 62 -43.50 -0.89 19.79
CA VAL A 62 -44.50 0.05 19.23
C VAL A 62 -43.88 1.42 19.02
N TYR A 63 -43.13 1.91 20.02
CA TYR A 63 -42.46 3.20 19.90
C TYR A 63 -41.43 3.20 18.76
N GLN A 64 -40.61 2.15 18.66
CA GLN A 64 -39.64 1.96 17.58
C GLN A 64 -40.32 2.06 16.20
N ARG A 65 -41.43 1.34 15.97
CA ARG A 65 -42.19 1.43 14.70
C ARG A 65 -42.70 2.85 14.42
N CYS A 66 -43.07 3.61 15.44
CA CYS A 66 -43.48 5.00 15.27
C CYS A 66 -42.30 5.90 14.89
N VAL A 67 -41.13 5.72 15.53
CA VAL A 67 -39.93 6.50 15.23
C VAL A 67 -39.41 6.18 13.82
N GLU A 68 -39.28 4.89 13.46
CA GLU A 68 -38.85 4.45 12.12
C GLU A 68 -39.76 5.01 11.02
N ARG A 69 -41.09 5.03 11.27
CA ARG A 69 -42.03 5.60 10.31
C ARG A 69 -41.92 7.12 10.21
N ALA A 70 -41.64 7.81 11.30
CA ALA A 70 -41.49 9.26 11.31
C ALA A 70 -40.21 9.72 10.61
N TRP A 71 -39.22 8.84 10.46
CA TRP A 71 -37.94 9.09 9.77
C TRP A 71 -37.84 8.36 8.42
N SER A 72 -38.97 7.92 7.85
CA SER A 72 -38.96 7.11 6.62
C SER A 72 -38.48 7.87 5.38
N ASP A 73 -38.54 9.20 5.42
CA ASP A 73 -38.11 10.14 4.38
C ASP A 73 -36.85 10.94 4.79
N ASP A 74 -36.13 10.49 5.83
CA ASP A 74 -34.94 11.15 6.39
C ASP A 74 -35.16 12.58 6.90
N GLU A 75 -36.41 13.00 7.07
CA GLU A 75 -36.79 14.29 7.63
C GLU A 75 -37.74 14.12 8.82
N LEU A 76 -37.77 15.10 9.71
CA LEU A 76 -38.68 15.10 10.85
C LEU A 76 -39.29 16.48 11.04
N SER A 77 -40.59 16.59 10.83
CA SER A 77 -41.30 17.85 11.08
C SER A 77 -41.47 18.12 12.58
N ASP A 78 -41.62 19.40 12.96
CA ASP A 78 -41.94 19.78 14.35
C ASP A 78 -43.23 19.11 14.86
N LYS A 79 -44.17 18.79 13.96
CA LYS A 79 -45.41 18.10 14.30
C LYS A 79 -45.16 16.63 14.64
N GLU A 80 -44.29 15.96 13.88
CA GLU A 80 -43.90 14.59 14.15
C GLU A 80 -43.05 14.48 15.40
N ALA A 81 -42.09 15.39 15.61
CA ALA A 81 -41.30 15.45 16.84
C ALA A 81 -42.20 15.58 18.09
N LYS A 82 -43.20 16.49 18.05
CA LYS A 82 -44.20 16.62 19.14
C LYS A 82 -45.03 15.35 19.31
N SER A 83 -45.42 14.73 18.20
CA SER A 83 -46.20 13.48 18.22
C SER A 83 -45.41 12.34 18.84
N LEU A 84 -44.14 12.15 18.47
CA LEU A 84 -43.25 11.15 19.06
C LEU A 84 -43.01 11.39 20.55
N SER A 85 -42.85 12.66 20.95
CA SER A 85 -42.72 12.98 22.38
C SER A 85 -43.98 12.63 23.16
N TRP A 86 -45.17 12.88 22.58
CA TRP A 86 -46.44 12.50 23.19
C TRP A 86 -46.62 10.97 23.24
N ILE A 87 -46.31 10.25 22.15
CA ILE A 87 -46.38 8.79 22.08
C ILE A 87 -45.47 8.15 23.13
N ALA A 88 -44.24 8.66 23.30
CA ALA A 88 -43.30 8.15 24.31
C ALA A 88 -43.87 8.24 25.73
N THR A 89 -44.56 9.36 26.05
CA THR A 89 -45.24 9.54 27.34
C THR A 89 -46.41 8.59 27.50
N CYS A 90 -47.22 8.42 26.46
CA CYS A 90 -48.38 7.53 26.47
C CYS A 90 -48.04 6.04 26.60
N LEU A 91 -46.89 5.63 26.05
CA LEU A 91 -46.34 4.29 26.16
C LEU A 91 -45.43 4.10 27.39
N GLU A 92 -45.26 5.14 28.21
CA GLU A 92 -44.45 5.11 29.44
C GLU A 92 -42.99 4.67 29.18
N ILE A 93 -42.40 5.08 28.06
CA ILE A 93 -41.05 4.67 27.66
C ILE A 93 -40.00 5.25 28.63
N PRO A 94 -39.15 4.41 29.24
CA PRO A 94 -38.04 4.88 30.09
C PRO A 94 -37.09 5.81 29.32
N ALA A 95 -36.55 6.82 29.99
CA ALA A 95 -35.65 7.80 29.36
C ALA A 95 -34.43 7.14 28.66
N ALA A 96 -33.83 6.13 29.30
CA ALA A 96 -32.71 5.39 28.73
C ALA A 96 -33.08 4.60 27.46
N SER A 97 -34.26 3.96 27.44
CA SER A 97 -34.76 3.24 26.25
C SER A 97 -35.13 4.20 25.13
N LYS A 98 -35.74 5.34 25.47
CA LYS A 98 -36.05 6.39 24.49
C LYS A 98 -34.78 6.89 23.81
N GLN A 99 -33.74 7.21 24.59
CA GLN A 99 -32.47 7.68 24.05
C GLN A 99 -31.80 6.63 23.15
N ARG A 100 -31.71 5.37 23.60
CA ARG A 100 -31.19 4.26 22.79
C ARG A 100 -31.91 4.10 21.45
N LEU A 101 -33.25 4.09 21.46
CA LEU A 101 -34.04 3.98 20.22
C LEU A 101 -33.86 5.18 19.29
N HIS A 102 -33.63 6.37 19.83
CA HIS A 102 -33.31 7.56 19.03
C HIS A 102 -31.93 7.45 18.39
N GLU A 103 -30.93 6.98 19.14
CA GLU A 103 -29.57 6.74 18.65
C GLU A 103 -29.55 5.68 17.54
N ASP A 104 -30.32 4.59 17.67
CA ASP A 104 -30.41 3.54 16.64
C ASP A 104 -30.96 4.08 15.31
N VAL A 105 -32.00 4.92 15.37
CA VAL A 105 -32.55 5.59 14.17
C VAL A 105 -31.56 6.62 13.61
N ALA A 106 -30.87 7.35 14.48
CA ALA A 106 -29.86 8.31 14.04
C ALA A 106 -28.72 7.65 13.28
N SER A 107 -28.20 6.51 13.74
CA SER A 107 -27.20 5.73 12.99
C SER A 107 -27.69 5.36 11.59
N SER A 108 -28.96 4.94 11.47
CA SER A 108 -29.55 4.55 10.19
C SER A 108 -29.70 5.73 9.22
N VAL A 109 -30.16 6.90 9.70
CA VAL A 109 -30.28 8.13 8.90
C VAL A 109 -28.89 8.64 8.51
N LEU A 110 -27.94 8.64 9.45
CA LEU A 110 -26.55 9.03 9.21
C LEU A 110 -25.93 8.20 8.09
N GLY A 111 -26.04 6.87 8.15
CA GLY A 111 -25.55 5.99 7.11
C GLY A 111 -26.07 6.37 5.72
N ARG A 112 -27.37 6.67 5.58
CA ARG A 112 -27.97 7.09 4.30
C ARG A 112 -27.52 8.46 3.82
N VAL A 113 -27.38 9.44 4.72
CA VAL A 113 -26.85 10.77 4.36
C VAL A 113 -25.42 10.63 3.85
N PHE A 114 -24.63 9.79 4.51
CA PHE A 114 -23.25 9.54 4.09
C PHE A 114 -23.13 8.76 2.78
N ASP A 115 -23.99 7.75 2.56
CA ASP A 115 -24.03 7.03 1.28
C ASP A 115 -24.34 7.98 0.11
N ARG A 116 -25.21 8.98 0.32
CA ARG A 116 -25.50 10.04 -0.66
C ARG A 116 -24.31 10.97 -0.86
N ALA A 117 -23.75 11.50 0.24
CA ALA A 117 -22.59 12.39 0.23
C ALA A 117 -21.34 11.76 -0.43
N MET A 118 -21.24 10.42 -0.44
CA MET A 118 -20.17 9.70 -1.13
C MET A 118 -20.36 9.63 -2.64
N VAL A 119 -21.61 9.66 -3.12
CA VAL A 119 -21.91 9.64 -4.56
C VAL A 119 -21.68 11.01 -5.18
N ASP A 120 -22.03 12.09 -4.48
CA ASP A 120 -21.87 13.47 -4.96
C ASP A 120 -20.58 14.16 -4.46
N GLY A 121 -19.88 13.54 -3.51
CA GLY A 121 -18.58 13.97 -2.99
C GLY A 121 -18.65 15.11 -1.96
N THR A 122 -19.83 15.60 -1.57
CA THR A 122 -19.95 16.73 -0.65
C THR A 122 -21.23 16.68 0.17
N ILE A 123 -21.16 17.02 1.46
CA ILE A 123 -22.36 17.25 2.26
C ILE A 123 -22.97 18.60 1.87
N ASP A 124 -24.13 18.58 1.20
CA ASP A 124 -24.82 19.79 0.78
C ASP A 124 -25.58 20.49 1.93
N SER A 125 -26.19 21.64 1.66
CA SER A 125 -26.95 22.39 2.68
C SER A 125 -28.19 21.65 3.19
N SER A 126 -28.79 20.78 2.35
CA SER A 126 -29.95 19.96 2.70
C SER A 126 -29.53 18.82 3.64
N GLU A 127 -28.43 18.13 3.31
CA GLU A 127 -27.86 17.06 4.13
C GLU A 127 -27.34 17.60 5.47
N ALA A 128 -26.70 18.76 5.48
CA ALA A 128 -26.31 19.44 6.71
C ALA A 128 -27.54 19.78 7.61
N ALA A 129 -28.66 20.17 7.00
CA ALA A 129 -29.90 20.41 7.72
C ALA A 129 -30.52 19.11 8.26
N GLN A 130 -30.45 18.01 7.50
CA GLN A 130 -30.87 16.68 7.94
C GLN A 130 -30.05 16.23 9.16
N LEU A 131 -28.73 16.36 9.11
CA LEU A 131 -27.82 16.07 10.23
C LEU A 131 -28.15 16.90 11.48
N ALA A 132 -28.42 18.20 11.31
CA ALA A 132 -28.81 19.07 12.41
C ALA A 132 -30.17 18.68 13.02
N SER A 133 -31.12 18.26 12.19
CA SER A 133 -32.45 17.83 12.63
C SER A 133 -32.37 16.54 13.47
N ILE A 134 -31.64 15.53 12.99
CA ILE A 134 -31.50 14.26 13.71
C ILE A 134 -30.69 14.42 15.00
N ALA A 135 -29.64 15.26 15.00
CA ALA A 135 -28.90 15.58 16.22
C ALA A 135 -29.79 16.24 17.28
N LYS A 136 -30.60 17.22 16.86
CA LYS A 136 -31.59 17.87 17.74
C LYS A 136 -32.62 16.88 18.28
N PHE A 137 -33.07 15.93 17.46
CA PHE A 137 -33.99 14.87 17.88
C PHE A 137 -33.40 13.98 18.98
N CYS A 138 -32.12 13.61 18.85
CA CYS A 138 -31.38 12.86 19.87
C CYS A 138 -30.99 13.69 21.10
N GLY A 139 -31.24 15.01 21.10
CA GLY A 139 -30.81 15.91 22.18
C GLY A 139 -29.28 16.11 22.23
N GLN A 140 -28.60 15.92 21.10
CA GLN A 140 -27.16 16.04 20.96
C GLN A 140 -26.80 17.15 19.97
N THR A 141 -25.54 17.57 19.98
CA THR A 141 -24.99 18.37 18.87
C THR A 141 -24.53 17.45 17.74
N VAL A 142 -24.49 17.95 16.50
CA VAL A 142 -23.96 17.19 15.35
C VAL A 142 -22.58 16.60 15.66
N PRO A 143 -21.60 17.35 16.22
CA PRO A 143 -20.30 16.80 16.59
C PRO A 143 -20.36 15.62 17.59
N GLN A 144 -21.25 15.69 18.60
CA GLN A 144 -21.38 14.61 19.59
C GLN A 144 -21.94 13.34 18.96
N MET A 145 -22.97 13.49 18.12
CA MET A 145 -23.61 12.41 17.41
C MET A 145 -22.63 11.76 16.41
N MET A 146 -21.89 12.57 15.65
CA MET A 146 -20.86 12.09 14.73
C MET A 146 -19.80 11.27 15.46
N LYS A 147 -19.29 11.77 16.59
CA LYS A 147 -18.32 11.04 17.40
C LYS A 147 -18.82 9.67 17.84
N HIS A 148 -20.09 9.58 18.25
CA HIS A 148 -20.71 8.32 18.66
C HIS A 148 -20.86 7.36 17.47
N PHE A 149 -21.36 7.84 16.33
CA PHE A 149 -21.47 7.07 15.09
C PHE A 149 -20.11 6.53 14.65
N PHE A 150 -19.08 7.37 14.62
CA PHE A 150 -17.73 6.96 14.22
C PHE A 150 -17.10 5.92 15.14
N SER A 151 -17.43 5.97 16.43
CA SER A 151 -16.94 4.99 17.40
C SER A 151 -17.57 3.59 17.26
N ARG A 152 -18.77 3.48 16.67
CA ARG A 152 -19.50 2.21 16.55
C ARG A 152 -19.49 1.64 15.13
N GLU A 153 -19.74 2.49 14.14
CA GLU A 153 -20.01 2.09 12.75
C GLU A 153 -19.13 2.82 11.73
N GLY A 154 -18.54 3.95 12.10
CA GLY A 154 -17.81 4.77 11.15
C GLY A 154 -16.54 4.15 10.57
N GLU A 155 -15.94 3.16 11.24
CA GLU A 155 -14.84 2.40 10.64
C GLU A 155 -15.30 1.66 9.38
N MET A 156 -16.41 0.90 9.43
CA MET A 156 -16.94 0.20 8.26
C MET A 156 -17.39 1.16 7.18
N PHE A 157 -17.97 2.30 7.59
CA PHE A 157 -18.38 3.35 6.67
C PHE A 157 -17.16 3.92 5.90
N LEU A 158 -16.12 4.39 6.61
CA LEU A 158 -14.93 4.98 5.97
C LEU A 158 -14.16 3.97 5.11
N ARG A 159 -14.17 2.69 5.49
CA ARG A 159 -13.60 1.60 4.67
C ARG A 159 -14.34 1.44 3.36
N SER A 160 -15.67 1.39 3.41
CA SER A 160 -16.51 1.24 2.22
C SER A 160 -16.37 2.44 1.29
N ALA A 161 -16.37 3.65 1.88
CA ALA A 161 -16.16 4.90 1.17
C ALA A 161 -14.82 4.93 0.41
N PHE A 162 -13.73 4.61 1.11
CA PHE A 162 -12.41 4.55 0.49
C PHE A 162 -12.35 3.48 -0.61
N ALA A 163 -12.86 2.27 -0.33
CA ALA A 163 -12.85 1.17 -1.30
C ALA A 163 -13.61 1.52 -2.59
N GLN A 164 -14.74 2.22 -2.48
CA GLN A 164 -15.53 2.67 -3.62
C GLN A 164 -14.78 3.74 -4.44
N MET A 165 -14.19 4.74 -3.78
CA MET A 165 -13.38 5.78 -4.44
C MET A 165 -12.19 5.16 -5.19
N THR A 166 -11.58 4.11 -4.66
CA THR A 166 -10.44 3.43 -5.30
C THR A 166 -10.80 2.31 -6.27
N HIS A 167 -12.10 2.09 -6.54
CA HIS A 167 -12.56 0.90 -7.27
C HIS A 167 -12.03 0.82 -8.71
N ASP A 168 -11.80 1.96 -9.36
CA ASP A 168 -11.30 2.06 -10.72
C ASP A 168 -9.76 1.99 -10.83
N GLY A 169 -9.07 1.75 -9.70
CA GLY A 169 -7.62 1.71 -9.63
C GLY A 169 -6.97 3.10 -9.56
N ARG A 170 -7.74 4.17 -9.37
CA ARG A 170 -7.24 5.55 -9.35
C ARG A 170 -7.76 6.30 -8.13
N ILE A 171 -7.09 7.41 -7.84
CA ILE A 171 -7.54 8.39 -6.86
C ILE A 171 -7.42 9.74 -7.55
N ASP A 172 -8.55 10.42 -7.76
CA ASP A 172 -8.54 11.81 -8.21
C ASP A 172 -8.14 12.74 -7.05
N GLN A 173 -7.33 13.75 -7.35
CA GLN A 173 -6.81 14.66 -6.32
C GLN A 173 -7.93 15.51 -5.68
N ALA A 174 -8.93 15.91 -6.45
CA ALA A 174 -10.07 16.68 -5.94
C ALA A 174 -10.99 15.79 -5.11
N GLU A 175 -11.26 14.56 -5.55
CA GLU A 175 -12.03 13.57 -4.78
C GLU A 175 -11.36 13.25 -3.45
N TRP A 176 -10.03 13.07 -3.45
CA TRP A 176 -9.27 12.84 -2.23
C TRP A 176 -9.33 14.02 -1.26
N GLN A 177 -9.20 15.24 -1.77
CA GLN A 177 -9.30 16.46 -0.96
C GLN A 177 -10.71 16.62 -0.37
N ALA A 178 -11.75 16.32 -1.16
CA ALA A 178 -13.13 16.34 -0.70
C ALA A 178 -13.37 15.29 0.40
N PHE A 179 -12.89 14.06 0.21
CA PHE A 179 -12.94 12.99 1.21
C PHE A 179 -12.25 13.42 2.52
N CYS A 180 -11.02 13.91 2.43
CA CYS A 180 -10.26 14.38 3.61
C CYS A 180 -10.97 15.56 4.31
N GLY A 181 -11.51 16.50 3.54
CA GLY A 181 -12.26 17.65 4.05
C GLY A 181 -13.51 17.20 4.81
N THR A 182 -14.25 16.26 4.25
CA THR A 182 -15.42 15.64 4.88
C THR A 182 -15.01 14.96 6.20
N VAL A 183 -14.02 14.07 6.18
CA VAL A 183 -13.55 13.37 7.39
C VAL A 183 -13.10 14.34 8.49
N ASN A 184 -12.36 15.39 8.12
CA ASN A 184 -11.90 16.40 9.06
C ASN A 184 -13.07 17.23 9.65
N ASN A 185 -14.05 17.60 8.83
CA ASN A 185 -15.26 18.30 9.30
C ASN A 185 -16.08 17.45 10.29
N LEU A 186 -15.97 16.13 10.17
CA LEU A 186 -16.61 15.20 11.10
C LEU A 186 -15.82 14.97 12.40
N GLY A 187 -14.65 15.60 12.53
CA GLY A 187 -13.82 15.56 13.73
C GLY A 187 -12.98 14.29 13.88
N VAL A 188 -12.79 13.53 12.81
CA VAL A 188 -11.89 12.38 12.78
C VAL A 188 -10.49 12.88 12.40
N ASP A 189 -9.50 12.58 13.24
CA ASP A 189 -8.12 12.96 12.96
C ASP A 189 -7.48 12.06 11.90
N TRP A 190 -6.42 12.56 11.27
CA TRP A 190 -5.74 11.87 10.18
C TRP A 190 -5.15 10.51 10.57
N SER A 191 -4.65 10.40 11.80
CA SER A 191 -4.04 9.15 12.28
C SER A 191 -5.09 8.07 12.49
N GLN A 192 -6.27 8.45 12.98
CA GLN A 192 -7.43 7.57 13.12
C GLN A 192 -7.96 7.14 11.76
N LEU A 193 -8.07 8.08 10.80
CA LEU A 193 -8.52 7.75 9.45
C LEU A 193 -7.61 6.69 8.81
N LYS A 194 -6.28 6.89 8.87
CA LYS A 194 -5.31 5.91 8.36
C LYS A 194 -5.52 4.53 8.95
N GLN A 195 -5.70 4.42 10.26
CA GLN A 195 -5.96 3.14 10.91
C GLN A 195 -7.27 2.50 10.43
N MET A 196 -8.31 3.31 10.23
CA MET A 196 -9.61 2.84 9.76
C MET A 196 -9.53 2.31 8.33
N ILE A 197 -8.85 3.01 7.41
CA ILE A 197 -8.76 2.63 5.99
C ILE A 197 -7.58 1.72 5.64
N ASP A 198 -6.73 1.36 6.60
CA ASP A 198 -5.47 0.64 6.33
C ASP A 198 -5.64 -0.62 5.49
N THR A 199 -6.66 -1.44 5.79
CA THR A 199 -6.90 -2.69 5.06
C THR A 199 -7.24 -2.45 3.58
N PRO A 200 -8.27 -1.66 3.22
CA PRO A 200 -8.54 -1.37 1.81
C PRO A 200 -7.41 -0.55 1.15
N ALA A 201 -6.71 0.32 1.88
CA ALA A 201 -5.54 1.04 1.38
C ALA A 201 -4.40 0.10 0.97
N ARG A 202 -4.07 -0.91 1.79
CA ARG A 202 -3.06 -1.92 1.44
C ARG A 202 -3.46 -2.72 0.20
N GLN A 203 -4.72 -3.15 0.11
CA GLN A 203 -5.22 -3.85 -1.08
C GLN A 203 -5.08 -2.99 -2.33
N PHE A 204 -5.45 -1.71 -2.26
CA PHE A 204 -5.29 -0.78 -3.37
C PHE A 204 -3.80 -0.65 -3.78
N VAL A 205 -2.91 -0.43 -2.80
CA VAL A 205 -1.46 -0.32 -3.07
C VAL A 205 -0.88 -1.59 -3.69
N GLU A 206 -1.35 -2.78 -3.29
CA GLU A 206 -0.91 -4.04 -3.92
C GLU A 206 -1.28 -4.11 -5.41
N HIS A 207 -2.47 -3.64 -5.78
CA HIS A 207 -2.89 -3.59 -7.18
C HIS A 207 -2.06 -2.59 -7.97
N VAL A 208 -1.88 -1.36 -7.45
CA VAL A 208 -1.04 -0.33 -8.08
C VAL A 208 0.40 -0.82 -8.24
N LEU A 209 0.95 -1.48 -7.21
CA LEU A 209 2.31 -2.05 -7.27
C LEU A 209 2.42 -3.15 -8.34
N ALA A 210 1.40 -3.99 -8.49
CA ALA A 210 1.39 -5.02 -9.52
C ALA A 210 1.42 -4.42 -10.93
N ASP A 211 0.63 -3.36 -11.16
CA ASP A 211 0.57 -2.65 -12.44
C ASP A 211 1.90 -1.95 -12.75
N VAL A 212 2.46 -1.22 -11.78
CA VAL A 212 3.77 -0.55 -11.89
C VAL A 212 4.88 -1.55 -12.20
N LYS A 213 4.79 -2.79 -11.67
CA LYS A 213 5.79 -3.82 -11.92
C LYS A 213 5.58 -4.58 -13.24
N SER A 214 4.46 -4.40 -13.92
CA SER A 214 4.05 -5.24 -15.05
C SER A 214 5.01 -5.14 -16.25
N ASP A 215 5.54 -3.95 -16.52
CA ASP A 215 6.46 -3.74 -17.65
C ASP A 215 7.95 -3.94 -17.28
N GLY A 216 8.24 -4.22 -16.00
CA GLY A 216 9.60 -4.43 -15.49
C GLY A 216 10.42 -3.16 -15.33
N SER A 217 9.83 -1.98 -15.49
CA SER A 217 10.43 -0.67 -15.25
C SER A 217 9.58 0.15 -14.28
N VAL A 218 10.16 1.15 -13.63
CA VAL A 218 9.41 2.04 -12.73
C VAL A 218 9.83 3.47 -13.03
N SER A 219 8.90 4.27 -13.54
CA SER A 219 9.11 5.69 -13.78
C SER A 219 9.19 6.47 -12.47
N LYS A 220 9.72 7.70 -12.54
CA LYS A 220 9.80 8.57 -11.35
C LYS A 220 8.41 8.97 -10.84
N GLU A 221 7.47 9.18 -11.77
CA GLU A 221 6.09 9.55 -11.46
C GLU A 221 5.36 8.41 -10.74
N GLU A 222 5.53 7.16 -11.20
CA GLU A 222 4.96 5.98 -10.54
C GLU A 222 5.56 5.74 -9.14
N GLU A 223 6.88 5.92 -8.99
CA GLU A 223 7.53 5.82 -7.68
C GLU A 223 7.00 6.88 -6.71
N ASP A 224 6.93 8.13 -7.14
CA ASP A 224 6.46 9.23 -6.31
C ASP A 224 4.97 9.03 -5.93
N TRP A 225 4.17 8.48 -6.85
CA TRP A 225 2.78 8.13 -6.59
C TRP A 225 2.63 7.02 -5.54
N VAL A 226 3.34 5.89 -5.70
CA VAL A 226 3.26 4.79 -4.73
C VAL A 226 3.78 5.23 -3.37
N VAL A 227 4.87 5.99 -3.31
CA VAL A 227 5.38 6.55 -2.05
C VAL A 227 4.35 7.47 -1.40
N TRP A 228 3.68 8.32 -2.19
CA TRP A 228 2.60 9.16 -1.68
C TRP A 228 1.46 8.33 -1.08
N LEU A 229 1.03 7.25 -1.73
CA LEU A 229 0.00 6.35 -1.21
C LEU A 229 0.40 5.70 0.13
N LEU A 230 1.65 5.23 0.24
CA LEU A 230 2.17 4.69 1.50
C LEU A 230 2.16 5.74 2.61
N ASP A 231 2.63 6.94 2.30
CA ASP A 231 2.79 8.01 3.29
C ASP A 231 1.44 8.62 3.71
N HIS A 232 0.38 8.50 2.92
CA HIS A 232 -0.91 9.15 3.17
C HIS A 232 -2.05 8.19 3.49
N CYS A 233 -2.08 6.99 2.92
CA CYS A 233 -3.22 6.08 3.04
C CYS A 233 -2.95 4.87 3.93
N VAL A 234 -1.68 4.47 4.09
CA VAL A 234 -1.30 3.25 4.82
C VAL A 234 -0.84 3.58 6.25
N ALA A 235 -1.28 2.78 7.21
CA ALA A 235 -0.84 2.85 8.60
C ALA A 235 0.24 1.80 8.93
N ASP A 236 0.22 0.65 8.25
CA ASP A 236 1.19 -0.44 8.43
C ASP A 236 2.59 -0.08 7.89
N GLU A 237 3.53 0.18 8.81
CA GLU A 237 4.93 0.48 8.48
C GLU A 237 5.67 -0.71 7.87
N LEU A 238 5.39 -1.94 8.31
CA LEU A 238 6.04 -3.15 7.78
C LEU A 238 5.64 -3.40 6.32
N PHE A 239 4.35 -3.20 6.02
CA PHE A 239 3.86 -3.26 4.65
C PHE A 239 4.49 -2.16 3.79
N SER A 240 4.59 -0.93 4.32
CA SER A 240 5.19 0.19 3.60
C SER A 240 6.66 -0.08 3.26
N ASP A 241 7.43 -0.64 4.18
CA ASP A 241 8.81 -1.03 3.95
C ASP A 241 8.95 -2.16 2.91
N TYR A 242 8.04 -3.13 2.95
CA TYR A 242 7.95 -4.18 1.93
C TYR A 242 7.71 -3.60 0.53
N VAL A 243 6.72 -2.72 0.35
CA VAL A 243 6.41 -2.11 -0.95
C VAL A 243 7.59 -1.27 -1.46
N ARG A 244 8.22 -0.47 -0.59
CA ARG A 244 9.42 0.30 -0.95
C ARG A 244 10.57 -0.62 -1.36
N ALA A 245 10.77 -1.74 -0.68
CA ALA A 245 11.79 -2.72 -1.05
C ALA A 245 11.52 -3.34 -2.42
N GLU A 246 10.26 -3.66 -2.73
CA GLU A 246 9.85 -4.19 -4.03
C GLU A 246 10.09 -3.18 -5.17
N LEU A 247 9.71 -1.91 -4.99
CA LEU A 247 10.00 -0.85 -5.96
C LEU A 247 11.50 -0.72 -6.24
N GLN A 248 12.31 -0.70 -5.16
CA GLN A 248 13.77 -0.63 -5.30
C GLN A 248 14.36 -1.86 -5.99
N ALA A 249 13.80 -3.06 -5.74
CA ALA A 249 14.22 -4.28 -6.42
C ALA A 249 13.94 -4.21 -7.93
N THR A 250 12.74 -3.77 -8.34
CA THR A 250 12.37 -3.59 -9.75
C THR A 250 13.25 -2.56 -10.43
N LYS A 251 13.48 -1.40 -9.80
CA LYS A 251 14.38 -0.36 -10.34
C LYS A 251 15.81 -0.86 -10.53
N ARG A 252 16.34 -1.63 -9.57
CA ARG A 252 17.67 -2.25 -9.71
C ARG A 252 17.72 -3.20 -10.92
N LEU A 253 16.68 -4.02 -11.10
CA LEU A 253 16.60 -4.94 -12.24
C LEU A 253 16.52 -4.21 -13.58
N ASP A 254 15.74 -3.13 -13.65
CA ASP A 254 15.63 -2.26 -14.84
C ASP A 254 16.98 -1.63 -15.20
N GLU A 255 17.67 -1.02 -14.22
CA GLU A 255 18.99 -0.43 -14.43
C GLU A 255 20.02 -1.48 -14.90
N ILE A 256 20.01 -2.68 -14.31
CA ILE A 256 20.84 -3.80 -14.75
C ILE A 256 20.51 -4.19 -16.20
N SER A 257 19.22 -4.25 -16.56
CA SER A 257 18.78 -4.59 -17.92
C SER A 257 19.27 -3.56 -18.96
N LYS A 258 19.34 -2.27 -18.57
CA LYS A 258 19.90 -1.15 -19.34
C LYS A 258 21.43 -1.10 -19.32
N GLY A 259 22.09 -2.07 -18.70
CA GLY A 259 23.55 -2.19 -18.66
C GLY A 259 24.22 -1.39 -17.53
N ARG A 260 23.47 -0.76 -16.63
CA ARG A 260 24.03 -0.05 -15.47
C ARG A 260 24.20 -1.03 -14.31
N LEU A 261 25.40 -1.58 -14.21
CA LEU A 261 25.75 -2.60 -13.21
C LEU A 261 26.19 -1.98 -11.88
N PRO A 262 25.85 -2.59 -10.73
CA PRO A 262 26.28 -2.13 -9.42
C PRO A 262 27.81 -2.22 -9.27
N SER A 263 28.41 -1.37 -8.44
CA SER A 263 29.85 -1.42 -8.14
C SER A 263 30.06 -1.83 -6.69
N LEU A 264 30.70 -2.98 -6.50
CA LEU A 264 31.00 -3.58 -5.19
C LEU A 264 32.47 -3.39 -4.82
N PRO A 265 32.80 -3.36 -3.52
CA PRO A 265 34.18 -3.32 -3.07
C PRO A 265 34.95 -4.57 -3.53
N SER A 266 36.25 -4.43 -3.76
CA SER A 266 37.12 -5.54 -4.14
C SER A 266 37.13 -6.61 -3.04
N PRO A 267 36.84 -7.89 -3.36
CA PRO A 267 37.08 -9.00 -2.45
C PRO A 267 38.56 -9.09 -2.10
N ARG A 268 38.89 -9.52 -0.86
CA ARG A 268 40.29 -9.62 -0.40
C ARG A 268 41.06 -10.74 -1.09
N ASP A 269 40.38 -11.81 -1.47
CA ASP A 269 41.00 -13.05 -1.97
C ASP A 269 40.92 -13.20 -3.49
N VAL A 270 40.74 -12.08 -4.22
CA VAL A 270 40.55 -12.07 -5.68
C VAL A 270 41.47 -11.04 -6.32
N GLU A 271 42.34 -11.51 -7.23
CA GLU A 271 43.22 -10.64 -8.00
C GLU A 271 42.46 -9.89 -9.11
N LEU A 272 42.25 -8.59 -8.92
CA LEU A 272 41.65 -7.70 -9.90
C LEU A 272 42.71 -7.01 -10.77
N ARG A 273 42.38 -6.77 -12.04
CA ARG A 273 43.17 -5.92 -12.94
C ARG A 273 42.96 -4.46 -12.58
N ALA A 274 43.91 -3.60 -12.96
CA ALA A 274 43.77 -2.16 -12.77
C ALA A 274 42.49 -1.64 -13.44
N GLY A 275 41.60 -1.01 -12.66
CA GLY A 275 40.33 -0.47 -13.12
C GLY A 275 39.20 -1.48 -13.32
N GLU A 276 39.41 -2.76 -13.00
CA GLU A 276 38.37 -3.80 -13.08
C GLU A 276 37.35 -3.63 -11.95
N ILE A 277 36.07 -3.55 -12.32
CA ILE A 277 34.98 -3.27 -11.38
C ILE A 277 34.26 -4.56 -11.04
N VAL A 278 34.04 -4.81 -9.76
CA VAL A 278 33.25 -5.95 -9.28
C VAL A 278 31.78 -5.58 -9.26
N HIS A 279 30.94 -6.39 -9.89
CA HIS A 279 29.50 -6.19 -9.97
C HIS A 279 28.70 -7.18 -9.10
N PHE A 280 29.24 -8.36 -8.84
CA PHE A 280 28.59 -9.36 -7.99
C PHE A 280 29.62 -10.24 -7.28
N VAL A 281 29.33 -10.61 -6.04
CA VAL A 281 30.07 -11.61 -5.26
C VAL A 281 29.04 -12.46 -4.52
N GLY A 282 29.06 -13.78 -4.71
CA GLY A 282 28.10 -14.64 -4.04
C GLY A 282 28.44 -16.12 -4.16
N ARG A 283 27.75 -16.96 -3.38
CA ARG A 283 27.94 -18.42 -3.43
C ARG A 283 27.13 -19.02 -4.58
N ALA A 284 27.73 -19.96 -5.28
CA ALA A 284 27.07 -20.70 -6.34
C ALA A 284 27.50 -22.17 -6.37
N ASN A 285 26.58 -23.01 -6.82
CA ASN A 285 26.86 -24.38 -7.23
C ASN A 285 27.07 -24.39 -8.74
N TYR A 286 28.24 -24.88 -9.16
CA TYR A 286 28.62 -25.04 -10.55
C TYR A 286 28.58 -26.53 -10.93
N ALA A 287 27.76 -26.87 -11.91
CA ALA A 287 27.60 -28.21 -12.44
C ALA A 287 28.13 -28.28 -13.89
N LEU A 288 29.02 -29.23 -14.15
CA LEU A 288 29.58 -29.51 -15.48
C LEU A 288 29.19 -30.91 -15.93
N THR A 289 28.31 -30.99 -16.92
CA THR A 289 27.96 -32.26 -17.56
C THR A 289 28.89 -32.56 -18.73
N LYS A 290 29.60 -33.69 -18.64
CA LYS A 290 30.47 -34.24 -19.69
C LYS A 290 29.76 -35.39 -20.38
N GLN A 291 29.75 -35.38 -21.71
CA GLN A 291 29.29 -36.52 -22.50
C GLN A 291 30.44 -37.50 -22.64
N LEU A 292 30.33 -38.67 -22.00
CA LEU A 292 31.33 -39.73 -22.07
C LEU A 292 30.74 -40.94 -22.80
N ALA A 293 31.60 -41.82 -23.31
CA ALA A 293 31.17 -43.08 -23.93
C ALA A 293 30.36 -43.97 -22.96
N SER A 294 30.57 -43.82 -21.65
CA SER A 294 29.83 -44.49 -20.58
C SER A 294 28.49 -43.81 -20.22
N GLY A 295 28.07 -42.79 -20.97
CA GLY A 295 26.94 -41.93 -20.65
C GLY A 295 27.34 -40.58 -20.03
N PRO A 296 26.37 -39.67 -19.84
CA PRO A 296 26.63 -38.36 -19.29
C PRO A 296 27.05 -38.45 -17.82
N ARG A 297 28.11 -37.73 -17.45
CA ARG A 297 28.56 -37.56 -16.06
C ARG A 297 28.52 -36.08 -15.69
N THR A 298 27.89 -35.75 -14.58
CA THR A 298 27.87 -34.38 -14.04
C THR A 298 28.82 -34.30 -12.84
N ASP A 299 29.79 -33.40 -12.91
CA ASP A 299 30.63 -33.04 -11.78
C ASP A 299 30.11 -31.71 -11.18
N GLU A 300 29.88 -31.67 -9.86
CA GLU A 300 29.35 -30.50 -9.16
C GLU A 300 30.37 -29.92 -8.18
N PHE A 301 30.42 -28.59 -8.10
CA PHE A 301 31.36 -27.85 -7.26
C PHE A 301 30.64 -26.69 -6.58
N THR A 302 30.77 -26.58 -5.25
CA THR A 302 30.26 -25.41 -4.50
C THR A 302 31.39 -24.41 -4.29
N GLY A 303 31.17 -23.17 -4.69
CA GLY A 303 32.19 -22.13 -4.63
C GLY A 303 31.63 -20.71 -4.57
N VAL A 304 32.52 -19.74 -4.70
CA VAL A 304 32.22 -18.32 -4.81
C VAL A 304 32.34 -17.90 -6.27
N VAL A 305 31.35 -17.16 -6.75
CA VAL A 305 31.36 -16.50 -8.06
C VAL A 305 31.58 -15.01 -7.86
N VAL A 306 32.49 -14.46 -8.66
CA VAL A 306 32.73 -13.03 -8.77
C VAL A 306 32.51 -12.60 -10.20
N VAL A 307 31.59 -11.68 -10.42
CA VAL A 307 31.31 -11.09 -11.75
C VAL A 307 31.92 -9.70 -11.77
N THR A 308 32.73 -9.43 -12.80
CA THR A 308 33.33 -8.12 -13.06
C THR A 308 32.82 -7.54 -14.38
N ASP A 309 33.30 -6.37 -14.77
CA ASP A 309 33.06 -5.76 -16.09
C ASP A 309 33.63 -6.58 -17.26
N ASN A 310 34.67 -7.39 -17.02
CA ASN A 310 35.41 -8.09 -18.10
C ASN A 310 35.31 -9.63 -18.08
N ARG A 311 35.14 -10.21 -16.89
CA ARG A 311 35.18 -11.66 -16.67
C ARG A 311 34.33 -12.11 -15.49
N MET A 312 33.98 -13.40 -15.47
CA MET A 312 33.49 -14.10 -14.30
C MET A 312 34.60 -15.00 -13.75
N MET A 313 34.75 -15.05 -12.43
CA MET A 313 35.67 -15.93 -11.71
C MET A 313 34.87 -16.87 -10.81
N PHE A 314 35.18 -18.16 -10.88
CA PHE A 314 34.67 -19.18 -9.98
C PHE A 314 35.82 -19.72 -9.14
N VAL A 315 35.65 -19.75 -7.83
CA VAL A 315 36.65 -20.22 -6.87
C VAL A 315 36.01 -21.21 -5.91
N SER A 316 36.58 -22.41 -5.82
CA SER A 316 36.21 -23.43 -4.84
C SER A 316 37.46 -24.18 -4.39
N GLY A 317 37.33 -25.01 -3.34
CA GLY A 317 38.46 -25.82 -2.85
C GLY A 317 38.99 -26.82 -3.88
N GLU A 318 38.14 -27.31 -4.79
CA GLU A 318 38.50 -28.33 -5.77
C GLU A 318 38.70 -27.78 -7.19
N LYS A 319 38.10 -26.62 -7.48
CA LYS A 319 38.06 -26.08 -8.84
C LYS A 319 38.02 -24.56 -8.85
N SER A 320 38.96 -23.96 -9.56
CA SER A 320 39.02 -22.51 -9.76
C SER A 320 39.32 -22.17 -11.22
N PHE A 321 38.60 -21.20 -11.78
CA PHE A 321 38.81 -20.73 -13.15
C PHE A 321 38.21 -19.33 -13.36
N GLN A 322 38.60 -18.71 -14.48
CA GLN A 322 38.03 -17.46 -14.95
C GLN A 322 37.58 -17.60 -16.41
N VAL A 323 36.51 -16.89 -16.77
CA VAL A 323 35.98 -16.84 -18.13
C VAL A 323 35.76 -15.37 -18.50
N SER A 324 36.34 -14.94 -19.63
CA SER A 324 36.04 -13.61 -20.17
C SER A 324 34.64 -13.60 -20.73
N HIS A 325 33.89 -12.52 -20.49
CA HIS A 325 32.54 -12.35 -21.01
C HIS A 325 32.47 -12.47 -22.53
N ARG A 326 33.51 -12.03 -23.25
CA ARG A 326 33.61 -12.15 -24.72
C ARG A 326 33.77 -13.57 -25.24
N LYS A 327 34.18 -14.52 -24.39
CA LYS A 327 34.30 -15.94 -24.73
C LYS A 327 33.02 -16.73 -24.46
N ILE A 328 31.99 -16.07 -23.95
CA ILE A 328 30.66 -16.65 -23.74
C ILE A 328 29.89 -16.52 -25.05
N MET A 329 29.68 -17.66 -25.72
CA MET A 329 28.98 -17.76 -26.99
C MET A 329 27.46 -17.66 -26.80
N GLY A 330 26.95 -18.05 -25.63
CA GLY A 330 25.53 -17.98 -25.34
C GLY A 330 25.22 -18.35 -23.91
N HIS A 331 24.01 -18.01 -23.48
CA HIS A 331 23.50 -18.36 -22.16
C HIS A 331 22.01 -18.65 -22.21
N ARG A 332 21.53 -19.51 -21.32
CA ARG A 332 20.10 -19.77 -21.10
C ARG A 332 19.79 -19.67 -19.62
N SER A 333 18.65 -19.09 -19.28
CA SER A 333 18.16 -19.03 -17.90
C SER A 333 16.81 -19.73 -17.84
N SER A 334 16.68 -20.68 -16.93
CA SER A 334 15.44 -21.42 -16.68
C SER A 334 14.68 -20.90 -15.46
N ARG A 335 15.39 -20.27 -14.50
CA ARG A 335 14.85 -19.63 -13.29
C ARG A 335 15.75 -18.44 -12.89
N PRO A 336 15.25 -17.47 -12.08
CA PRO A 336 16.03 -16.29 -11.70
C PRO A 336 17.38 -16.58 -11.04
N SER A 337 17.49 -17.69 -10.30
CA SER A 337 18.71 -18.11 -9.62
C SER A 337 19.62 -19.04 -10.43
N ARG A 338 19.27 -19.36 -11.69
CA ARG A 338 19.97 -20.36 -12.50
C ARG A 338 20.28 -19.89 -13.91
N ILE A 339 21.53 -20.09 -14.32
CA ILE A 339 22.02 -19.79 -15.66
C ILE A 339 22.91 -20.92 -16.19
N THR A 340 22.67 -21.33 -17.42
CA THR A 340 23.52 -22.23 -18.19
C THR A 340 24.37 -21.40 -19.15
N ILE A 341 25.68 -21.60 -19.11
CA ILE A 341 26.66 -20.86 -19.91
C ILE A 341 27.26 -21.77 -20.96
N LEU A 342 27.31 -21.27 -22.19
CA LEU A 342 28.03 -21.85 -23.31
C LEU A 342 29.25 -20.96 -23.59
N SER A 343 30.44 -21.49 -23.40
CA SER A 343 31.70 -20.75 -23.59
C SER A 343 32.72 -21.59 -24.33
N GLU A 344 33.59 -20.94 -25.08
CA GLU A 344 34.76 -21.58 -25.68
C GLU A 344 35.81 -21.90 -24.59
N GLY A 345 35.97 -23.17 -24.25
CA GLY A 345 36.93 -23.63 -23.23
C GLY A 345 36.36 -23.69 -21.81
N ARG A 346 36.99 -22.99 -20.86
CA ARG A 346 36.62 -23.04 -19.44
C ARG A 346 35.41 -22.13 -19.15
N GLY A 347 34.54 -22.58 -18.24
CA GLY A 347 33.38 -21.80 -17.78
C GLY A 347 32.03 -22.26 -18.31
N ALA A 348 32.00 -23.22 -19.25
CA ALA A 348 30.77 -23.84 -19.69
C ALA A 348 30.16 -24.70 -18.56
N GLY A 349 28.84 -24.67 -18.44
CA GLY A 349 28.10 -25.45 -17.43
C GLY A 349 26.95 -24.66 -16.83
N GLU A 350 26.30 -25.26 -15.84
CA GLU A 350 25.17 -24.68 -15.13
C GLU A 350 25.63 -24.08 -13.81
N TYR A 351 25.14 -22.88 -13.50
CA TYR A 351 25.40 -22.15 -12.27
C TYR A 351 24.07 -21.92 -11.57
N THR A 352 23.97 -22.37 -10.32
CA THR A 352 22.84 -22.09 -9.44
C THR A 352 23.33 -21.25 -8.27
N PHE A 353 22.84 -20.02 -8.16
CA PHE A 353 23.17 -19.10 -7.09
C PHE A 353 22.27 -19.37 -5.88
N GLY A 354 22.86 -19.42 -4.69
CA GLY A 354 22.13 -19.61 -3.43
C GLY A 354 21.76 -18.29 -2.77
N GLY A 355 20.67 -18.29 -1.98
CA GLY A 355 20.19 -17.11 -1.23
C GLY A 355 19.03 -16.38 -1.91
N GLN A 356 18.59 -15.25 -1.30
CA GLN A 356 17.61 -14.33 -1.90
C GLN A 356 18.21 -13.47 -3.06
N ASP A 357 19.42 -13.80 -3.52
CA ASP A 357 20.17 -13.03 -4.53
C ASP A 357 19.64 -13.26 -5.95
N ASN A 358 18.45 -12.74 -6.23
CA ASN A 358 17.84 -12.75 -7.56
C ASN A 358 18.56 -11.85 -8.60
N LEU A 359 19.61 -11.14 -8.19
CA LEU A 359 20.36 -10.22 -9.05
C LEU A 359 21.56 -10.86 -9.74
N ALA A 360 22.05 -12.02 -9.28
CA ALA A 360 23.27 -12.63 -9.81
C ALA A 360 23.19 -12.92 -11.31
N VAL A 361 22.11 -13.57 -11.74
CA VAL A 361 21.87 -13.92 -13.15
C VAL A 361 21.62 -12.67 -14.01
N PRO A 362 20.74 -11.72 -13.63
CA PRO A 362 20.61 -10.45 -14.33
C PRO A 362 21.93 -9.70 -14.52
N ILE A 363 22.72 -9.55 -13.45
CA ILE A 363 24.02 -8.85 -13.48
C ILE A 363 24.96 -9.53 -14.47
N TRP A 364 25.06 -10.86 -14.42
CA TRP A 364 25.97 -11.56 -15.32
C TRP A 364 25.53 -11.50 -16.78
N LYS A 365 24.22 -11.66 -17.06
CA LYS A 365 23.68 -11.48 -18.41
C LYS A 365 23.97 -10.08 -18.95
N ALA A 366 23.74 -9.05 -18.13
CA ALA A 366 24.02 -7.67 -18.50
C ALA A 366 25.53 -7.42 -18.73
N ALA A 367 26.41 -7.98 -17.89
CA ALA A 367 27.87 -7.91 -18.10
C ALA A 367 28.31 -8.57 -19.41
N ILE A 368 27.72 -9.73 -19.76
CA ILE A 368 27.95 -10.40 -21.06
C ILE A 368 27.46 -9.51 -22.21
N GLY A 369 26.26 -8.96 -22.11
CA GLY A 369 25.69 -8.09 -23.13
C GLY A 369 26.50 -6.82 -23.35
N ARG A 370 27.01 -6.19 -22.28
CA ARG A 370 27.93 -5.05 -22.36
C ARG A 370 29.24 -5.42 -23.06
N ALA A 371 29.84 -6.56 -22.69
CA ALA A 371 31.11 -7.00 -23.26
C ALA A 371 30.99 -7.33 -24.76
N ASN A 372 29.83 -7.82 -25.18
CA ASN A 372 29.51 -8.18 -26.57
C ASN A 372 28.82 -7.04 -27.36
N GLN A 373 28.64 -5.86 -26.75
CA GLN A 373 27.98 -4.69 -27.34
C GLN A 373 26.52 -4.94 -27.78
N THR A 374 25.87 -5.97 -27.26
CA THR A 374 24.44 -6.23 -27.49
C THR A 374 23.54 -5.46 -26.52
N ILE A 375 24.12 -4.92 -25.44
CA ILE A 375 23.51 -3.95 -24.54
C ILE A 375 24.40 -2.71 -24.55
N VAL A 376 23.86 -1.60 -25.05
CA VAL A 376 24.49 -0.28 -25.00
C VAL A 376 23.80 0.49 -23.88
N GLU A 377 24.57 1.07 -22.95
CA GLU A 377 23.99 1.95 -21.92
C GLU A 377 23.20 3.07 -22.60
N ASP A 378 21.92 3.22 -22.25
CA ASP A 378 21.13 4.41 -22.59
C ASP A 378 21.81 5.62 -21.97
N ARG A 379 22.55 6.35 -22.80
CA ARG A 379 23.20 7.59 -22.39
C ARG A 379 22.10 8.61 -22.15
N ALA A 380 21.88 8.94 -20.88
CA ALA A 380 21.15 10.14 -20.51
C ALA A 380 21.72 11.33 -21.29
N ASP A 381 20.81 12.06 -21.93
CA ASP A 381 20.95 13.32 -22.68
C ASP A 381 22.40 13.89 -22.84
N PRO A 382 22.97 13.93 -24.06
CA PRO A 382 24.30 14.48 -24.32
C PRO A 382 24.47 15.97 -23.97
N THR A 383 23.40 16.70 -23.63
CA THR A 383 23.46 18.11 -23.22
C THR A 383 23.63 18.33 -21.71
N SER A 384 23.49 17.27 -20.91
CA SER A 384 23.69 17.32 -19.47
C SER A 384 25.19 17.48 -19.12
N ARG A 385 25.55 18.48 -18.31
CA ARG A 385 26.89 18.61 -17.70
C ARG A 385 27.08 17.72 -16.46
N HIS A 386 26.07 16.92 -16.11
CA HIS A 386 26.06 16.17 -14.88
C HIS A 386 26.93 14.90 -14.99
N ILE A 387 28.06 14.90 -14.29
CA ILE A 387 28.94 13.74 -14.13
C ILE A 387 28.34 12.82 -13.06
N THR A 388 27.96 11.61 -13.45
CA THR A 388 27.35 10.66 -12.52
C THR A 388 28.29 10.30 -11.37
N ARG A 389 27.74 9.83 -10.25
CA ARG A 389 28.53 9.47 -9.07
C ARG A 389 29.54 8.36 -9.39
N GLU A 390 29.17 7.43 -10.25
CA GLU A 390 29.98 6.30 -10.70
C GLU A 390 31.17 6.78 -11.53
N VAL A 391 30.96 7.77 -12.42
CA VAL A 391 32.06 8.39 -13.18
C VAL A 391 32.99 9.18 -12.25
N ARG A 392 32.44 9.93 -11.29
CA ARG A 392 33.26 10.64 -10.27
C ARG A 392 34.13 9.69 -9.46
N GLN A 393 33.59 8.55 -9.03
CA GLN A 393 34.37 7.54 -8.31
C GLN A 393 35.47 6.91 -9.18
N ARG A 394 35.16 6.56 -10.44
CA ARG A 394 36.14 6.03 -11.39
C ARG A 394 37.28 7.01 -11.66
N VAL A 395 36.95 8.27 -11.90
CA VAL A 395 37.94 9.34 -12.13
C VAL A 395 38.77 9.57 -10.87
N TRP A 396 38.15 9.59 -9.70
CA TRP A 396 38.87 9.73 -8.42
C TRP A 396 39.89 8.62 -8.20
N GLN A 397 39.50 7.36 -8.46
CA GLN A 397 40.39 6.20 -8.36
C GLN A 397 41.50 6.24 -9.42
N LYS A 398 41.16 6.59 -10.67
CA LYS A 398 42.09 6.71 -11.80
C LYS A 398 43.24 7.67 -11.48
N TYR A 399 42.95 8.82 -10.87
CA TYR A 399 43.96 9.81 -10.50
C TYR A 399 44.46 9.67 -9.06
N GLY A 400 44.00 8.66 -8.32
CA GLY A 400 44.40 8.41 -6.93
C GLY A 400 44.13 9.60 -5.99
N GLY A 401 43.05 10.34 -6.22
CA GLY A 401 42.72 11.55 -5.46
C GLY A 401 43.74 12.68 -5.64
N ARG A 402 44.41 12.76 -6.79
CA ARG A 402 45.38 13.81 -7.12
C ARG A 402 45.03 14.51 -8.43
N CYS A 403 45.46 15.76 -8.56
CA CYS A 403 45.31 16.54 -9.79
C CYS A 403 46.06 15.88 -10.94
N ALA A 404 45.40 15.74 -12.09
CA ALA A 404 45.98 15.16 -13.31
C ALA A 404 47.20 15.94 -13.83
N GLU A 405 47.25 17.25 -13.60
CA GLU A 405 48.29 18.15 -14.12
C GLU A 405 49.45 18.38 -13.14
N CYS A 406 49.14 18.60 -11.85
CA CYS A 406 50.14 19.01 -10.86
C CYS A 406 50.25 18.08 -9.65
N SER A 407 49.50 16.98 -9.62
CA SER A 407 49.48 16.00 -8.51
C SER A 407 49.06 16.52 -7.13
N ALA A 408 48.57 17.77 -7.02
CA ALA A 408 48.00 18.30 -5.78
C ALA A 408 46.82 17.44 -5.30
N ASP A 409 46.62 17.31 -3.99
CA ASP A 409 45.61 16.45 -3.35
C ASP A 409 44.50 17.25 -2.64
N GLN A 410 44.49 18.58 -2.78
CA GLN A 410 43.54 19.49 -2.15
C GLN A 410 42.75 20.29 -3.17
N TYR A 411 41.51 20.64 -2.81
CA TYR A 411 40.60 21.48 -3.62
C TYR A 411 40.44 20.96 -5.05
N LEU A 412 40.09 19.68 -5.15
CA LEU A 412 39.93 18.95 -6.41
C LEU A 412 38.51 19.09 -6.96
N GLU A 413 38.43 19.29 -8.27
CA GLU A 413 37.21 19.48 -9.03
C GLU A 413 37.22 18.52 -10.23
N PHE A 414 36.03 18.03 -10.60
CA PHE A 414 35.86 17.21 -11.80
C PHE A 414 35.63 18.13 -13.00
N ASP A 415 36.41 17.93 -14.06
CA ASP A 415 36.39 18.75 -15.26
C ASP A 415 36.40 17.89 -16.52
N HIS A 416 35.84 18.40 -17.62
CA HIS A 416 35.79 17.70 -18.90
C HIS A 416 37.00 18.05 -19.78
N ILE A 417 37.73 17.05 -20.28
CA ILE A 417 38.87 17.23 -21.18
C ILE A 417 38.42 17.95 -22.46
N VAL A 418 37.39 17.42 -23.14
CA VAL A 418 36.65 18.10 -24.19
C VAL A 418 35.36 18.68 -23.59
N PRO A 419 35.10 20.00 -23.68
CA PRO A 419 33.88 20.60 -23.13
C PRO A 419 32.60 19.97 -23.70
N VAL A 420 31.57 19.84 -22.86
CA VAL A 420 30.25 19.33 -23.28
C VAL A 420 29.68 20.15 -24.45
N ALA A 421 29.88 21.48 -24.44
CA ALA A 421 29.46 22.37 -25.54
C ALA A 421 30.14 22.07 -26.89
N LYS A 422 31.28 21.37 -26.89
CA LYS A 422 32.01 20.94 -28.10
C LYS A 422 31.78 19.44 -28.39
N GLY A 423 30.74 18.83 -27.82
CA GLY A 423 30.40 17.41 -28.02
C GLY A 423 31.15 16.44 -27.09
N GLY A 424 31.75 16.94 -26.00
CA GLY A 424 32.44 16.11 -25.01
C GLY A 424 31.49 15.18 -24.24
N SER A 425 31.87 13.91 -24.09
CA SER A 425 31.09 12.92 -23.33
C SER A 425 31.20 13.10 -21.81
N ASN A 426 30.22 12.61 -21.04
CA ASN A 426 30.28 12.54 -19.58
C ASN A 426 30.98 11.28 -19.04
N GLY A 427 31.66 10.51 -19.91
CA GLY A 427 32.37 9.30 -19.51
C GLY A 427 33.70 9.60 -18.81
N ASP A 428 34.19 8.63 -18.04
CA ASP A 428 35.50 8.63 -17.38
C ASP A 428 36.71 8.80 -18.32
N ASN A 429 36.50 8.55 -19.62
CA ASN A 429 37.48 8.83 -20.66
C ASN A 429 37.60 10.32 -21.01
N ASN A 430 36.57 11.12 -20.74
CA ASN A 430 36.54 12.56 -21.03
C ASN A 430 36.44 13.42 -19.75
N VAL A 431 36.45 12.82 -18.57
CA VAL A 431 36.43 13.51 -17.27
C VAL A 431 37.79 13.33 -16.58
N GLN A 432 38.30 14.41 -16.00
CA GLN A 432 39.56 14.48 -15.27
C GLN A 432 39.40 15.12 -13.90
N LEU A 433 40.38 14.89 -13.01
CA LEU A 433 40.43 15.49 -11.68
C LEU A 433 41.48 16.61 -11.68
N LEU A 434 41.07 17.86 -11.47
CA LEU A 434 41.98 19.01 -11.45
C LEU A 434 41.90 19.74 -10.12
N CYS A 435 43.00 20.28 -9.62
CA CYS A 435 42.92 21.27 -8.55
C CYS A 435 42.36 22.58 -9.09
N ARG A 436 41.73 23.38 -8.24
CA ARG A 436 41.13 24.67 -8.61
C ARG A 436 42.06 25.57 -9.45
N LYS A 437 43.36 25.61 -9.14
CA LYS A 437 44.37 26.37 -9.91
C LYS A 437 44.48 25.88 -11.35
N CYS A 438 44.66 24.58 -11.56
CA CYS A 438 44.75 23.98 -12.90
C CYS A 438 43.44 24.09 -13.66
N ASN A 439 42.30 23.94 -12.97
CA ASN A 439 40.97 24.06 -13.58
C ASN A 439 40.71 25.49 -14.12
N LEU A 440 41.11 26.52 -13.36
CA LEU A 440 41.03 27.92 -13.80
C LEU A 440 41.93 28.20 -15.00
N THR A 441 43.22 27.79 -14.94
CA THR A 441 44.15 27.97 -16.07
C THR A 441 43.69 27.27 -17.34
N LYS A 442 43.03 26.11 -17.23
CA LYS A 442 42.43 25.41 -18.37
C LYS A 442 41.24 26.19 -18.94
N SER A 443 40.39 26.76 -18.08
CA SER A 443 39.22 27.54 -18.50
C SER A 443 39.61 28.81 -19.26
N ASP A 444 40.76 29.42 -18.95
CA ASP A 444 41.29 30.61 -19.63
C ASP A 444 41.84 30.33 -21.06
N ASN A 445 42.02 29.06 -21.44
CA ASN A 445 42.68 28.63 -22.68
C ASN A 445 41.77 27.83 -23.65
N ILE A 446 40.45 27.80 -23.45
CA ILE A 446 39.51 26.92 -24.19
C ILE A 446 38.49 27.65 -25.06
#